data_AF-A0A9P0PRJ3-F1
#
_entry.id   AF-A0A9P0PRJ3-F1
#
_cell.length_a   1.000
_cell.length_b   1.000
_cell.length_c   1.000
_cell.angle_alpha   90.00
_cell.angle_beta   90.00
_cell.angle_gamma   90.00
#
_symmetry.space_group_name_H-M   'P 1'
#
loop_
_entity.id
_entity.type
_entity.pdbx_description
1 polymer ?
#
loop_
_entity_poly.entity_id
_entity_poly.type
_entity_poly.pdbx_seq_one_letter_code
_entity_poly.pdbx_strand_id
1 'polypeptide(L)'
;MESVDQDSNSSRDNVQSDHVTGVVSYKGKNGYIWKSEEPNKALRTPKHNIIIKLPSLKPAASRLGNSPDVGEIWNLLFDNETLNEIVLRTNEKLEIVRSTHKSSNTTDYKNTNLIEIRAFIGLLMLTSIFRSNHENMHYFQIRVQAIPYSEQ
;
A
#
# COMPACT_ATOMS: atom_id res chain seq x y z
N MET A 1 -44.26 70.74 8.69
CA MET A 1 -43.14 70.65 7.73
C MET A 1 -41.91 70.83 8.58
N GLU A 2 -41.07 69.84 8.83
CA GLU A 2 -40.49 68.91 7.86
C GLU A 2 -39.87 67.72 8.62
N SER A 3 -40.10 66.51 8.12
CA SER A 3 -39.48 65.26 8.51
C SER A 3 -38.14 65.10 7.79
N VAL A 4 -37.08 64.59 8.43
CA VAL A 4 -36.05 63.73 7.81
C VAL A 4 -35.31 62.94 8.90
N ASP A 5 -35.29 61.62 8.73
CA ASP A 5 -34.46 60.62 9.42
C ASP A 5 -33.00 60.61 8.93
N GLN A 6 -32.02 60.25 9.77
CA GLN A 6 -31.01 59.21 9.48
C GLN A 6 -29.96 59.02 10.61
N ASP A 7 -30.02 57.83 11.21
CA ASP A 7 -28.97 56.84 11.51
C ASP A 7 -27.61 57.15 12.20
N SER A 8 -27.29 56.19 13.08
CA SER A 8 -25.96 55.67 13.50
C SER A 8 -25.17 56.44 14.56
N ASN A 9 -25.11 55.89 15.80
CA ASN A 9 -23.91 55.16 16.26
C ASN A 9 -24.07 54.48 17.65
N SER A 10 -23.85 53.16 17.66
CA SER A 10 -23.04 52.42 18.65
C SER A 10 -23.36 52.58 20.15
N SER A 11 -24.36 51.85 20.64
CA SER A 11 -24.37 51.39 22.04
C SER A 11 -23.30 50.31 22.21
N ARG A 12 -22.14 50.71 22.75
CA ARG A 12 -21.13 49.78 23.26
C ARG A 12 -21.63 49.22 24.58
N ASP A 13 -22.36 48.12 24.52
CA ASP A 13 -22.62 47.31 25.70
C ASP A 13 -21.34 46.56 26.07
N ASN A 14 -20.73 47.10 27.12
CA ASN A 14 -19.63 46.57 27.91
C ASN A 14 -19.98 45.16 28.42
N VAL A 15 -19.56 44.12 27.69
CA VAL A 15 -19.57 42.76 28.23
C VAL A 15 -18.26 42.57 28.98
N GLN A 16 -18.39 42.77 30.30
CA GLN A 16 -17.44 42.37 31.31
C GLN A 16 -17.13 40.88 31.10
N SER A 17 -15.93 40.59 30.57
CA SER A 17 -15.42 39.24 30.41
C SER A 17 -15.02 38.71 31.78
N ASP A 18 -15.99 38.25 32.55
CA ASP A 18 -15.75 37.30 33.62
C ASP A 18 -14.95 36.13 33.05
N HIS A 19 -13.85 35.78 33.72
CA HIS A 19 -13.08 34.57 33.43
C HIS A 19 -13.97 33.34 33.70
N VAL A 20 -14.81 33.00 32.73
CA VAL A 20 -15.50 31.71 32.70
C VAL A 20 -14.45 30.68 32.30
N THR A 21 -13.92 29.95 33.29
CA THR A 21 -13.24 28.67 33.10
C THR A 21 -14.23 27.65 32.53
N GLY A 22 -14.65 27.86 31.29
CA GLY A 22 -15.71 27.12 30.62
C GLY A 22 -15.14 26.41 29.40
N VAL A 23 -15.29 25.09 29.40
CA VAL A 23 -14.99 24.17 28.30
C VAL A 23 -15.41 24.78 26.96
N VAL A 24 -14.45 25.21 26.12
CA VAL A 24 -14.76 25.75 24.80
C VAL A 24 -15.15 24.59 23.89
N SER A 25 -16.33 24.68 23.28
CA SER A 25 -16.82 23.70 22.30
C SER A 25 -17.01 24.34 20.93
N TYR A 26 -16.58 23.63 19.89
CA TYR A 26 -16.60 24.06 18.49
C TYR A 26 -17.53 23.16 17.68
N LYS A 27 -18.41 23.74 16.88
CA LYS A 27 -19.36 22.98 16.05
C LYS A 27 -18.89 22.94 14.60
N GLY A 28 -18.67 21.73 14.09
CA GLY A 28 -18.34 21.49 12.68
C GLY A 28 -19.57 21.63 11.79
N LYS A 29 -19.35 21.91 10.50
CA LYS A 29 -20.42 22.01 9.48
C LYS A 29 -21.21 20.71 9.32
N ASN A 30 -20.60 19.58 9.66
CA ASN A 30 -21.19 18.24 9.69
C ASN A 30 -21.99 17.93 10.98
N GLY A 31 -22.21 18.93 11.84
CA GLY A 31 -22.98 18.78 13.09
C GLY A 31 -22.21 18.20 14.27
N TYR A 32 -20.95 17.80 14.08
CA TYR A 32 -20.11 17.28 15.16
C TYR A 32 -19.64 18.40 16.10
N ILE A 33 -19.59 18.11 17.40
CA ILE A 33 -19.13 19.05 18.43
C ILE A 33 -17.75 18.59 18.94
N TRP A 34 -16.76 19.45 18.78
CA TRP A 34 -15.41 19.28 19.30
C TRP A 34 -15.31 20.02 20.62
N LYS A 35 -14.67 19.43 21.62
CA LYS A 35 -14.37 20.10 22.89
C LYS A 35 -12.87 20.31 22.97
N SER A 36 -12.46 21.47 23.49
CA SER A 36 -11.04 21.81 23.72
C SER A 36 -10.40 20.96 24.82
N GLU A 37 -11.19 20.53 25.79
CA GLU A 37 -10.72 19.71 26.90
C GLU A 37 -10.63 18.22 26.54
N GLU A 38 -9.71 17.53 27.20
CA GLU A 38 -9.61 16.08 27.10
C GLU A 38 -10.92 15.42 27.59
N PRO A 39 -11.42 14.39 26.88
CA PRO A 39 -12.59 13.64 27.33
C PRO A 39 -12.32 13.03 28.71
N ASN A 40 -13.36 12.97 29.54
CA ASN A 40 -13.27 12.36 30.87
C ASN A 40 -12.75 10.91 30.77
N LYS A 41 -11.58 10.65 31.36
CA LYS A 41 -10.89 9.35 31.36
C LYS A 41 -11.59 8.28 32.20
N ALA A 42 -12.55 8.67 33.05
CA ALA A 42 -13.32 7.74 33.88
C ALA A 42 -14.42 6.96 33.11
N LEU A 43 -14.52 7.15 31.79
CA LEU A 43 -15.48 6.43 30.96
C LEU A 43 -14.88 5.13 30.42
N ARG A 44 -15.67 4.06 30.45
CA ARG A 44 -15.29 2.79 29.82
C ARG A 44 -15.13 2.98 28.31
N THR A 45 -13.97 2.65 27.76
CA THR A 45 -13.75 2.63 26.31
C THR A 45 -14.78 1.69 25.63
N PRO A 46 -15.54 2.17 24.63
CA PRO A 46 -16.46 1.31 23.88
C PRO A 46 -15.72 0.11 23.26
N LYS A 47 -16.36 -1.07 23.22
CA LYS A 47 -15.72 -2.31 22.72
C LYS A 47 -15.12 -2.17 21.32
N HIS A 48 -15.74 -1.37 20.45
CA HIS A 48 -15.27 -1.14 19.07
C HIS A 48 -14.04 -0.22 18.99
N ASN A 49 -13.73 0.55 20.03
CA ASN A 49 -12.55 1.41 20.12
C ASN A 49 -11.36 0.71 20.79
N ILE A 50 -11.57 -0.51 21.31
CA ILE A 50 -10.49 -1.29 21.89
C ILE A 50 -9.69 -1.89 20.73
N ILE A 51 -8.49 -1.35 20.53
CA ILE A 51 -7.53 -1.87 19.55
C ILE A 51 -6.93 -3.16 20.14
N ILE A 52 -7.48 -4.31 19.77
CA ILE A 52 -7.04 -5.63 20.29
C ILE A 52 -5.76 -6.10 19.59
N LYS A 53 -5.57 -5.71 18.32
CA LYS A 53 -4.42 -6.11 17.51
C LYS A 53 -3.76 -4.86 16.94
N LEU A 54 -2.54 -4.59 17.37
CA LEU A 54 -1.69 -3.60 16.73
C LEU A 54 -1.30 -4.13 15.34
N PRO A 55 -1.19 -3.25 14.33
CA PRO A 55 -0.61 -3.64 13.05
C PRO A 55 0.86 -4.06 13.30
N SER A 56 1.13 -5.35 13.14
CA SER A 56 2.47 -5.92 13.31
C SER A 56 2.69 -7.01 12.27
N LEU A 57 3.94 -7.42 12.13
CA LEU A 57 4.34 -8.53 11.27
C LEU A 57 3.59 -9.80 11.68
N LYS A 58 3.19 -10.59 10.68
CA LYS A 58 2.63 -11.92 10.95
C LYS A 58 3.65 -12.77 11.72
N PRO A 59 3.21 -13.72 12.56
CA PRO A 59 4.13 -14.55 13.35
C PRO A 59 5.23 -15.22 12.53
N ALA A 60 4.93 -15.64 11.30
CA ALA A 60 5.91 -16.25 10.40
C ALA A 60 7.05 -15.29 10.03
N ALA A 61 6.75 -14.02 9.73
CA ALA A 61 7.75 -12.98 9.46
C ALA A 61 8.48 -12.56 10.75
N SER A 62 7.74 -12.44 11.85
CA SER A 62 8.30 -12.01 13.15
C SER A 62 9.37 -12.98 13.68
N ARG A 63 9.26 -14.28 13.37
CA ARG A 63 10.23 -15.31 13.78
C ARG A 63 11.60 -15.19 13.13
N LEU A 64 11.74 -14.51 11.98
CA LEU A 64 13.05 -14.29 11.35
C LEU A 64 13.89 -13.25 12.11
N GLY A 65 13.30 -12.51 13.05
CA GLY A 65 14.00 -11.52 13.86
C GLY A 65 14.20 -10.18 13.16
N ASN A 66 15.16 -9.40 13.65
CA ASN A 66 15.37 -8.00 13.24
C ASN A 66 16.30 -7.85 12.02
N SER A 67 16.97 -8.92 11.59
CA SER A 67 17.91 -8.90 10.47
C SER A 67 17.78 -10.19 9.65
N PRO A 68 16.62 -10.40 9.00
CA PRO A 68 16.38 -11.56 8.16
C PRO A 68 17.29 -11.56 6.93
N ASP A 69 17.67 -12.74 6.45
CA ASP A 69 18.28 -12.84 5.13
C ASP A 69 17.25 -12.56 4.01
N VAL A 70 17.72 -12.01 2.90
CA VAL A 70 16.85 -11.70 1.75
C VAL A 70 16.20 -12.97 1.19
N GLY A 71 16.93 -14.09 1.19
CA GLY A 71 16.39 -15.38 0.75
C GLY A 71 15.28 -15.89 1.65
N GLU A 72 15.40 -15.68 2.97
CA GLU A 72 14.36 -16.08 3.93
C GLU A 72 13.08 -15.27 3.77
N ILE A 73 13.20 -13.96 3.56
CA ILE A 73 12.05 -13.09 3.25
C ILE A 73 11.40 -13.54 1.94
N TRP A 74 12.21 -13.85 0.93
CA TRP A 74 11.72 -14.28 -0.37
C TRP A 74 10.94 -15.59 -0.30
N ASN A 75 11.46 -16.57 0.45
CA ASN A 75 10.76 -17.84 0.68
C ASN A 75 9.45 -17.66 1.46
N LEU A 76 9.33 -16.62 2.30
CA LEU A 76 8.08 -16.31 2.99
C LEU A 76 7.00 -15.75 2.05
N LEU A 77 7.42 -15.00 1.02
CA LEU A 77 6.53 -14.44 0.01
C LEU A 77 6.16 -15.48 -1.06
N PHE A 78 7.15 -16.26 -1.50
CA PHE A 78 7.04 -17.29 -2.53
C PHE A 78 7.52 -18.62 -1.99
N ASP A 79 6.61 -19.34 -1.32
CA ASP A 79 6.93 -20.66 -0.81
C ASP A 79 7.14 -21.68 -1.95
N ASN A 80 7.95 -22.69 -1.70
CA ASN A 80 8.26 -23.75 -2.63
C ASN A 80 6.99 -24.49 -3.08
N GLU A 81 6.01 -24.68 -2.20
CA GLU A 81 4.73 -25.28 -2.55
C GLU A 81 4.01 -24.45 -3.62
N THR A 82 3.94 -23.13 -3.43
CA THR A 82 3.30 -22.22 -4.39
C THR A 82 4.04 -22.23 -5.73
N LEU A 83 5.37 -22.20 -5.71
CA LEU A 83 6.18 -22.23 -6.92
C LEU A 83 6.03 -23.57 -7.67
N ASN A 84 5.98 -24.69 -6.94
CA ASN A 84 5.76 -26.01 -7.54
C ASN A 84 4.36 -26.13 -8.17
N GLU A 85 3.33 -25.57 -7.54
CA GLU A 85 1.98 -25.52 -8.13
C GLU A 85 1.98 -24.70 -9.43
N ILE A 86 2.68 -23.56 -9.46
CA ILE A 86 2.83 -22.76 -10.69
C ILE A 86 3.51 -23.59 -11.79
N VAL A 87 4.61 -24.29 -11.47
CA VAL A 87 5.30 -25.17 -12.43
C VAL A 87 4.35 -26.24 -12.97
N LEU A 88 3.62 -26.92 -12.09
CA LEU A 88 2.67 -27.98 -12.45
C LEU A 88 1.63 -27.45 -13.44
N ARG A 89 0.91 -26.38 -13.08
CA ARG A 89 -0.14 -25.79 -13.94
C ARG A 89 0.40 -25.24 -15.25
N THR A 90 1.59 -24.66 -15.23
CA THR A 90 2.24 -24.15 -16.44
C THR A 90 2.57 -25.30 -17.39
N ASN A 91 3.11 -26.40 -16.87
CA ASN A 91 3.42 -27.59 -17.66
C ASN A 91 2.14 -28.26 -18.20
N GLU A 92 1.07 -28.35 -17.41
CA GLU A 92 -0.25 -28.81 -17.88
C GLU A 92 -0.74 -27.96 -19.07
N LYS A 93 -0.57 -26.63 -18.98
CA LYS A 93 -0.96 -25.72 -20.07
C LYS A 93 -0.08 -25.89 -21.31
N LEU A 94 1.23 -26.03 -21.13
CA LEU A 94 2.19 -26.25 -22.22
C LEU A 94 1.86 -27.52 -23.00
N GLU A 95 1.49 -28.59 -22.30
CA GLU A 95 1.07 -29.85 -22.93
C GLU A 95 -0.12 -29.66 -23.88
N ILE A 96 -1.14 -28.92 -23.44
CA ILE A 96 -2.32 -28.61 -24.26
C ILE A 96 -1.96 -27.75 -25.49
N VAL A 97 -1.07 -26.76 -25.31
CA VAL A 97 -0.63 -25.90 -26.41
C VAL A 97 0.18 -26.70 -27.43
N ARG A 98 1.05 -27.60 -26.94
CA ARG A 98 1.89 -28.47 -27.76
C ARG A 98 1.06 -29.46 -28.59
N SER A 99 0.00 -30.04 -28.02
CA SER A 99 -0.89 -30.92 -28.77
C SER A 99 -1.68 -30.20 -29.86
N THR A 100 -1.87 -28.88 -29.73
CA THR A 100 -2.63 -28.06 -30.68
C THR A 100 -1.76 -27.57 -31.85
N HIS A 101 -0.45 -27.42 -31.65
CA HIS A 101 0.47 -26.89 -32.66
C HIS A 101 1.16 -28.00 -33.44
N LYS A 102 1.17 -27.89 -34.78
CA LYS A 102 1.80 -28.85 -35.69
C LYS A 102 3.33 -28.92 -35.56
N SER A 103 3.95 -27.91 -34.95
CA SER A 103 5.39 -27.80 -34.72
C SER A 103 5.72 -28.06 -33.24
N SER A 104 5.34 -29.23 -32.73
CA SER A 104 5.43 -29.59 -31.30
C SER A 104 6.86 -29.84 -30.80
N ASN A 105 7.85 -29.86 -31.69
CA ASN A 105 9.26 -30.13 -31.40
C ASN A 105 10.15 -28.87 -31.34
N THR A 106 9.56 -27.66 -31.34
CA THR A 106 10.37 -26.45 -31.14
C THR A 106 10.80 -26.32 -29.69
N THR A 107 11.98 -25.74 -29.47
CA THR A 107 12.56 -25.49 -28.14
C THR A 107 11.67 -24.65 -27.23
N ASP A 108 10.71 -23.94 -27.81
CA ASP A 108 9.88 -22.92 -27.16
C ASP A 108 8.74 -23.51 -26.31
N TYR A 109 8.39 -24.79 -26.50
CA TYR A 109 7.29 -25.45 -25.79
C TYR A 109 7.77 -26.54 -24.82
N LYS A 110 9.02 -26.44 -24.33
CA LYS A 110 9.54 -27.36 -23.32
C LYS A 110 8.90 -27.09 -21.96
N ASN A 111 8.80 -28.15 -21.15
CA ASN A 111 8.34 -28.03 -19.77
C ASN A 111 9.26 -27.11 -18.98
N THR A 112 8.65 -26.31 -18.13
CA THR A 112 9.33 -25.37 -17.25
C THR A 112 9.78 -26.05 -15.96
N ASN A 113 10.90 -25.60 -15.41
CA ASN A 113 11.42 -26.03 -14.11
C ASN A 113 11.30 -24.93 -13.04
N LEU A 114 11.43 -25.30 -11.78
CA LEU A 114 11.42 -24.39 -10.62
C LEU A 114 12.47 -23.27 -10.76
N ILE A 115 13.66 -23.59 -11.27
CA ILE A 115 14.74 -22.62 -11.50
C ILE A 115 14.30 -21.56 -12.52
N GLU A 116 13.64 -21.98 -13.59
CA GLU A 116 13.17 -21.08 -14.66
C GLU A 116 12.04 -20.19 -14.17
N ILE A 117 11.09 -20.70 -13.38
CA ILE A 117 10.06 -19.88 -12.74
C ILE A 117 10.67 -18.87 -11.77
N ARG A 118 11.66 -19.27 -10.96
CA ARG A 118 12.38 -18.34 -10.07
C ARG A 118 13.11 -17.26 -10.84
N ALA A 119 13.80 -17.63 -11.93
CA ALA A 119 14.47 -16.67 -12.82
C ALA A 119 13.48 -15.72 -13.48
N PHE A 120 12.31 -16.22 -13.91
CA PHE A 120 11.24 -15.41 -14.49
C PHE A 120 10.66 -14.40 -13.50
N ILE A 121 10.40 -14.79 -12.25
CA ILE A 121 9.94 -13.84 -11.22
C ILE A 121 11.02 -12.78 -10.95
N GLY A 122 12.31 -13.20 -10.90
CA GLY A 122 13.43 -12.26 -10.79
C GLY A 122 13.46 -11.24 -11.92
N LEU A 123 13.19 -11.69 -13.16
CA LEU A 123 13.09 -10.79 -14.32
C LEU A 123 11.93 -9.80 -14.18
N LEU A 124 10.76 -10.22 -13.69
CA LEU A 124 9.62 -9.33 -13.45
C LEU A 124 9.88 -8.28 -12.35
N MET A 125 10.63 -8.67 -11.31
CA MET A 125 11.08 -7.74 -10.29
C MET A 125 12.04 -6.71 -10.89
N LEU A 126 12.97 -7.16 -11.74
CA LEU A 126 13.92 -6.29 -12.43
C LEU A 126 13.20 -5.29 -13.35
N THR A 127 12.23 -5.75 -14.15
CA THR A 127 11.45 -4.86 -15.04
C THR A 127 10.66 -3.82 -14.25
N SER A 128 10.21 -4.18 -13.05
CA SER A 128 9.50 -3.27 -12.16
C SER A 128 10.41 -2.20 -11.56
N ILE A 129 11.64 -2.57 -11.18
CA ILE A 129 12.66 -1.61 -10.69
C ILE A 129 13.00 -0.59 -11.78
N PHE A 130 13.17 -1.03 -13.02
CA PHE A 130 13.42 -0.13 -14.15
C PHE A 130 12.18 0.61 -14.66
N ARG A 131 10.99 0.32 -14.09
CA ARG A 131 9.70 0.88 -14.52
C ARG A 131 9.35 0.58 -15.99
N SER A 132 9.93 -0.48 -16.56
CA SER A 132 9.80 -0.86 -17.97
C SER A 132 8.74 -1.94 -18.22
N ASN A 133 7.81 -2.14 -17.28
CA ASN A 133 6.77 -3.18 -17.36
C ASN A 133 5.82 -3.05 -18.58
N HIS A 134 5.77 -1.88 -19.20
CA HIS A 134 4.91 -1.58 -20.36
C HIS A 134 5.71 -1.48 -21.67
N GLU A 135 7.01 -1.70 -21.63
CA GLU A 135 7.86 -1.62 -22.80
C GLU A 135 7.79 -2.91 -23.60
N ASN A 136 7.89 -2.79 -24.93
CA ASN A 136 8.06 -3.96 -25.76
C ASN A 136 9.40 -4.63 -25.41
N MET A 137 9.41 -5.96 -25.38
CA MET A 137 10.60 -6.75 -25.06
C MET A 137 11.83 -6.35 -25.89
N HIS A 138 11.64 -5.94 -27.14
CA HIS A 138 12.72 -5.46 -27.99
C HIS A 138 13.39 -4.17 -27.47
N TYR A 139 12.61 -3.22 -26.96
CA TYR A 139 13.13 -1.96 -26.42
C TYR A 139 13.73 -2.13 -25.02
N PHE A 140 13.20 -3.06 -24.22
CA PHE A 140 13.74 -3.38 -22.90
C PHE A 140 15.21 -3.83 -22.96
N GLN A 141 15.55 -4.68 -23.93
CA GLN A 141 16.91 -5.19 -24.10
C GLN A 141 17.94 -4.09 -24.39
N ILE A 142 17.54 -3.05 -25.14
CA ILE A 142 18.41 -1.93 -25.50
C ILE A 142 18.75 -1.09 -24.26
N ARG A 143 17.79 -0.84 -23.36
CA ARG A 143 18.05 -0.05 -22.13
C ARG A 143 18.93 -0.77 -21.13
N VAL A 144 18.74 -2.08 -20.93
CA VAL A 144 19.56 -2.86 -19.99
C VAL A 144 21.02 -2.86 -20.43
N GLN A 145 21.30 -2.92 -21.74
CA GLN A 145 22.66 -2.84 -22.29
C GLN A 145 23.25 -1.43 -22.29
N ALA A 146 22.41 -0.40 -22.28
CA ALA A 146 22.82 0.99 -22.30
C ALA A 146 23.12 1.58 -20.91
N ILE A 147 23.06 0.79 -19.83
CA ILE A 147 23.47 1.27 -18.50
C ILE A 147 24.98 1.52 -18.54
N PRO A 148 25.45 2.78 -18.51
CA PRO A 148 26.87 3.03 -18.40
C PRO A 148 27.31 2.51 -17.04
N TYR A 149 28.42 1.78 -17.00
CA TYR A 149 29.15 1.50 -15.77
C TYR A 149 29.59 2.85 -15.19
N SER A 150 28.76 3.49 -14.37
CA SER A 150 29.18 4.61 -13.56
C SER A 150 30.12 4.06 -12.49
N GLU A 151 31.36 4.54 -12.56
CA GLU A 151 32.53 4.22 -11.74
C GLU A 151 32.20 4.02 -10.26
N GLN A 152 32.80 2.97 -9.67
CA GLN A 152 33.16 2.92 -8.25
C GLN A 152 34.46 3.69 -8.04
#